data_AF-A0A7Y2YTK5-F1
#
_entry.id   AF-A0A7Y2YTK5-F1
#
_cell.length_a   1.000
_cell.length_b   1.000
_cell.length_c   1.000
_cell.angle_alpha   90.00
_cell.angle_beta   90.00
_cell.angle_gamma   90.00
#
_symmetry.space_group_name_H-M   'P 1'
#
loop_
_entity.id
_entity.type
_entity.pdbx_description
1 polymer ?
#
loop_
_entity_poly.entity_id
_entity_poly.type
_entity_poly.pdbx_seq_one_letter_code
_entity_poly.pdbx_strand_id
1 'polypeptide(L)'
;LQAARIRGTEPSLPLESYAGIYTEAVSGETAVRIEEDHLVFDYNPRHLGDLEHWHHDVFRVTWRHPIFDMASQSFLRFELDETGEVIGLEVTFYDPIRFRKMD
;
A
#
# COMPACT_ATOMS: atom_id res chain seq x y z
N LEU A 1 2.17 15.30 -1.09
CA LEU A 1 1.17 14.46 -1.80
C LEU A 1 -0.24 15.05 -1.77
N GLN A 2 -0.74 15.59 -0.65
CA GLN A 2 -2.13 16.03 -0.57
C GLN A 2 -2.53 17.11 -1.60
N ALA A 3 -1.68 18.12 -1.83
CA ALA A 3 -1.92 19.18 -2.84
C ALA A 3 -1.80 18.71 -4.30
N ALA A 4 -1.29 17.49 -4.54
CA ALA A 4 -1.06 16.92 -5.86
C ALA A 4 -2.11 15.87 -6.26
N ARG A 5 -3.17 15.65 -5.47
CA ARG A 5 -4.21 14.65 -5.78
C ARG A 5 -4.90 14.99 -7.10
N ILE A 6 -5.02 13.99 -7.95
CA ILE A 6 -5.91 14.03 -9.11
C ILE A 6 -7.20 13.32 -8.68
N ARG A 7 -8.35 13.96 -8.85
CA ARG A 7 -9.64 13.41 -8.41
C ARG A 7 -10.33 12.65 -9.55
N GLY A 8 -11.23 11.73 -9.20
CA GLY A 8 -12.02 10.99 -10.18
C GLY A 8 -11.20 10.00 -11.01
N THR A 9 -10.08 9.54 -10.46
CA THR A 9 -9.24 8.49 -11.03
C THR A 9 -9.55 7.15 -10.38
N GLU A 10 -9.17 6.08 -11.05
CA GLU A 10 -9.27 4.69 -10.58
C GLU A 10 -7.86 4.07 -10.52
N PRO A 11 -7.66 2.95 -9.79
CA PRO A 11 -6.41 2.20 -9.86
C PRO A 11 -6.08 1.76 -11.29
N SER A 12 -4.79 1.64 -11.61
CA SER A 12 -4.35 1.20 -12.94
C SER A 12 -4.74 -0.24 -13.27
N LEU A 13 -4.93 -1.09 -12.24
CA LEU A 13 -5.24 -2.52 -12.33
C LEU A 13 -6.47 -2.89 -11.48
N PRO A 14 -7.09 -4.06 -11.71
CA PRO A 14 -8.01 -4.66 -10.74
C PRO A 14 -7.36 -4.81 -9.36
N LEU A 15 -8.15 -4.72 -8.28
CA LEU A 15 -7.63 -4.76 -6.91
C LEU A 15 -6.84 -6.05 -6.62
N GLU A 16 -7.26 -7.16 -7.22
CA GLU A 16 -6.65 -8.48 -7.11
C GLU A 16 -5.19 -8.49 -7.56
N SER A 17 -4.82 -7.66 -8.53
CA SER A 17 -3.45 -7.56 -9.01
C SER A 17 -2.49 -6.97 -7.96
N TYR A 18 -2.99 -6.17 -7.04
CA TYR A 18 -2.21 -5.59 -5.94
C TYR A 18 -2.16 -6.46 -4.70
N ALA A 19 -3.07 -7.42 -4.55
CA ALA A 19 -3.03 -8.36 -3.44
C ALA A 19 -1.81 -9.28 -3.54
N GLY A 20 -1.24 -9.64 -2.40
CA GLY A 20 -0.05 -10.50 -2.33
C GLY A 20 0.76 -10.30 -1.06
N ILE A 21 1.82 -11.11 -0.94
CA ILE A 21 2.84 -10.97 0.10
C ILE A 21 3.99 -10.16 -0.50
N TYR A 22 4.54 -9.25 0.30
CA TYR A 22 5.65 -8.40 -0.06
C TYR A 22 6.73 -8.51 1.01
N THR A 23 8.00 -8.44 0.62
CA THR A 23 9.13 -8.64 1.54
C THR A 23 10.23 -7.61 1.36
N GLU A 24 10.87 -7.25 2.46
CA GLU A 24 12.08 -6.44 2.52
C GLU A 24 13.04 -7.06 3.53
N ALA A 25 14.35 -7.03 3.24
CA ALA A 25 15.34 -7.81 3.97
C ALA A 25 15.44 -7.47 5.47
N VAL A 26 15.19 -6.22 5.85
CA VAL A 26 15.26 -5.76 7.24
C VAL A 26 13.90 -5.79 7.91
N SER A 27 12.87 -5.32 7.21
CA SER A 27 11.52 -5.13 7.73
C SER A 27 10.70 -6.42 7.76
N GLY A 28 11.11 -7.43 7.00
CA GLY A 28 10.43 -8.71 6.87
C GLY A 28 9.27 -8.68 5.89
N GLU A 29 8.33 -9.60 6.10
CA GLU A 29 7.14 -9.77 5.25
C GLU A 29 5.98 -8.89 5.69
N THR A 30 5.19 -8.46 4.71
CA THR A 30 3.92 -7.77 4.87
C THR A 30 2.94 -8.28 3.81
N ALA A 31 1.64 -8.07 4.00
CA ALA A 31 0.64 -8.50 3.04
C ALA A 31 -0.31 -7.36 2.66
N VAL A 32 -0.75 -7.37 1.40
CA VAL A 32 -1.93 -6.64 0.94
C VAL A 32 -3.01 -7.67 0.64
N ARG A 33 -4.19 -7.50 1.23
CA ARG A 33 -5.34 -8.41 1.07
C ARG A 33 -6.54 -7.66 0.56
N ILE A 34 -7.48 -8.37 -0.05
CA ILE A 34 -8.82 -7.85 -0.31
C ILE A 34 -9.71 -8.22 0.87
N GLU A 35 -10.37 -7.23 1.45
CA GLU A 35 -11.49 -7.43 2.36
C GLU A 35 -12.70 -6.76 1.71
N GLU A 36 -13.76 -7.53 1.46
CA GLU A 36 -14.96 -7.04 0.75
C GLU A 36 -14.63 -6.41 -0.61
N ASP A 37 -14.67 -5.08 -0.72
CA ASP A 37 -14.48 -4.32 -1.95
C ASP A 37 -13.25 -3.39 -1.93
N HIS A 38 -12.38 -3.51 -0.93
CA HIS A 38 -11.17 -2.68 -0.82
C HIS A 38 -9.92 -3.47 -0.41
N LEU A 39 -8.78 -2.82 -0.55
CA LEU A 39 -7.49 -3.37 -0.14
C LEU A 39 -7.19 -3.03 1.32
N VAL A 40 -6.57 -3.97 2.02
CA VAL A 40 -6.10 -3.83 3.40
C VAL A 40 -4.61 -4.17 3.45
N PHE A 41 -3.83 -3.28 4.05
CA PHE A 41 -2.41 -3.45 4.30
C PHE A 41 -2.18 -4.00 5.70
N ASP A 42 -1.73 -5.25 5.78
CA ASP A 42 -1.28 -5.92 6.99
C ASP A 42 0.24 -5.75 7.09
N TYR A 43 0.66 -4.65 7.72
CA TYR A 43 2.08 -4.33 7.87
C TYR A 43 2.78 -5.25 8.86
N ASN A 44 2.12 -5.50 9.99
CA ASN A 44 2.56 -6.39 11.07
C ASN A 44 1.39 -6.61 12.05
N PRO A 45 1.52 -7.49 13.07
CA PRO A 45 0.43 -7.82 13.99
C PRO A 45 -0.22 -6.66 14.76
N ARG A 46 0.38 -5.46 14.76
CA ARG A 46 -0.17 -4.26 15.41
C ARG A 46 -0.75 -3.25 14.43
N HIS A 47 -0.43 -3.36 13.15
CA HIS A 47 -0.67 -2.30 12.16
C HIS A 47 -1.43 -2.86 10.96
N LEU A 48 -2.75 -2.70 11.01
CA LEU A 48 -3.68 -3.03 9.93
C LEU A 48 -4.30 -1.73 9.41
N GLY A 49 -4.23 -1.50 8.11
CA GLY A 49 -4.69 -0.25 7.50
C GLY A 49 -5.52 -0.45 6.25
N ASP A 50 -6.67 0.20 6.18
CA ASP A 50 -7.51 0.25 4.99
C ASP A 50 -6.86 1.14 3.93
N LEU A 51 -6.83 0.68 2.67
CA LEU A 51 -6.24 1.39 1.55
C LEU A 51 -7.34 2.06 0.71
N GLU A 52 -7.39 3.39 0.75
CA GLU A 52 -8.25 4.19 -0.13
C GLU A 52 -7.44 4.64 -1.35
N HIS A 53 -7.96 4.41 -2.55
CA HIS A 53 -7.33 4.92 -3.78
C HIS A 53 -7.18 6.45 -3.73
N TRP A 54 -5.96 6.93 -3.96
CA TRP A 54 -5.68 8.35 -3.97
C TRP A 54 -5.65 8.90 -5.40
N HIS A 55 -4.73 8.39 -6.21
CA HIS A 55 -4.55 8.58 -7.67
C HIS A 55 -3.41 7.69 -8.18
N HIS A 56 -3.37 7.38 -9.48
CA HIS A 56 -2.39 6.43 -10.04
C HIS A 56 -2.39 5.12 -9.23
N ASP A 57 -1.21 4.54 -8.96
CA ASP A 57 -1.04 3.38 -8.11
C ASP A 57 -0.69 3.77 -6.66
N VAL A 58 -1.18 4.94 -6.21
CA VAL A 58 -1.00 5.45 -4.84
C VAL A 58 -2.29 5.30 -4.06
N PHE A 59 -2.16 4.74 -2.86
CA PHE A 59 -3.23 4.55 -1.90
C PHE A 59 -2.91 5.27 -0.60
N ARG A 60 -3.93 5.86 0.00
CA ARG A 60 -3.86 6.42 1.35
C ARG A 60 -4.17 5.32 2.34
N VAL A 61 -3.31 5.17 3.35
CA VAL A 61 -3.52 4.19 4.42
C VAL A 61 -4.31 4.85 5.56
N THR A 62 -5.40 4.21 5.98
CA THR A 62 -6.16 4.56 7.18
C THR A 62 -6.00 3.43 8.19
N TRP A 63 -5.16 3.62 9.20
CA TRP A 63 -4.89 2.60 10.22
C TRP A 63 -6.12 2.36 11.10
N ARG A 64 -6.55 1.10 11.25
CA ARG A 64 -7.74 0.70 12.04
C ARG A 64 -7.55 0.86 13.55
N HIS A 65 -6.34 0.63 14.01
CA HIS A 65 -5.94 0.81 15.40
C HIS A 65 -4.80 1.82 15.46
N PRO A 66 -5.08 3.12 15.29
CA PRO A 66 -4.02 4.13 15.28
C PRO A 66 -3.38 4.18 16.68
N ILE A 67 -2.19 3.60 16.78
CA ILE A 67 -1.30 3.79 17.93
C ILE A 67 -0.49 5.07 17.64
N PHE A 68 -0.08 5.80 18.68
CA PHE A 68 0.62 7.10 18.56
C PHE A 68 1.96 7.06 17.80
N ASP A 69 2.42 5.90 17.34
CA ASP A 69 3.68 5.69 16.62
C ASP A 69 3.56 5.74 15.09
N MET A 70 2.35 5.73 14.53
CA MET A 70 2.12 5.88 13.09
C MET A 70 1.90 7.34 12.68
N ALA A 71 2.40 7.70 11.49
CA ALA A 71 2.15 9.00 10.91
C ALA A 71 0.64 9.22 10.66
N SER A 72 0.15 10.42 11.00
CA SER A 72 -1.25 10.82 10.77
C SER A 72 -1.67 10.79 9.30
N GLN A 73 -0.71 10.81 8.38
CA GLN A 73 -0.91 10.64 6.95
C GLN A 73 0.14 9.66 6.43
N SER A 74 -0.32 8.55 5.86
CA SER A 74 0.54 7.50 5.32
C SER A 74 0.08 7.17 3.90
N PHE A 75 1.05 6.98 3.00
CA PHE A 75 0.79 6.54 1.64
C PHE A 75 1.57 5.28 1.33
N LEU A 76 0.94 4.44 0.52
CA LEU A 76 1.49 3.25 -0.10
C LEU A 76 1.42 3.44 -1.61
N ARG A 77 2.54 3.25 -2.30
CA ARG A 77 2.63 3.32 -3.77
C ARG A 77 3.03 1.95 -4.29
N PHE A 78 2.22 1.37 -5.17
CA PHE A 78 2.64 0.15 -5.89
C PHE A 78 3.60 0.50 -7.02
N GLU A 79 4.52 -0.42 -7.28
CA GLU A 79 5.45 -0.36 -8.40
C GLU A 79 5.06 -1.40 -9.43
N LEU A 80 4.85 -0.94 -10.66
CA LEU A 80 4.52 -1.77 -11.81
C LEU A 80 5.76 -1.83 -12.72
N ASP A 81 5.98 -2.99 -13.34
CA ASP A 81 6.98 -3.14 -14.40
C ASP A 81 6.45 -2.68 -15.77
N GLU A 82 7.26 -2.84 -16.82
CA GLU A 82 6.90 -2.47 -18.19
C GLU A 82 5.75 -3.30 -18.79
N THR A 83 5.43 -4.45 -18.19
CA THR A 83 4.32 -5.31 -18.61
C THR A 83 3.01 -4.96 -17.90
N GLY A 84 3.08 -4.13 -16.86
CA GLY A 84 1.96 -3.78 -15.99
C GLY A 84 1.77 -4.73 -14.82
N GLU A 85 2.77 -5.56 -14.50
CA GLU A 85 2.73 -6.45 -13.33
C GLU A 85 3.22 -5.71 -12.08
N VAL A 86 2.56 -5.95 -10.94
CA VAL A 86 2.98 -5.37 -9.66
C VAL A 86 4.21 -6.11 -9.15
N ILE A 87 5.35 -5.43 -9.11
CA ILE A 87 6.64 -5.99 -8.67
C ILE A 87 7.00 -5.60 -7.23
N GLY A 88 6.27 -4.66 -6.64
CA GLY A 88 6.56 -4.18 -5.29
C GLY A 88 5.66 -3.06 -4.82
N LEU A 89 5.98 -2.55 -3.63
CA LEU A 89 5.35 -1.37 -3.05
C LEU A 89 6.34 -0.56 -2.22
N GLU A 90 6.09 0.74 -2.12
CA GLU A 90 6.82 1.69 -1.29
C GLU A 90 5.87 2.32 -0.28
N VAL A 91 6.27 2.36 0.99
CA VAL A 91 5.48 2.99 2.07
C VAL A 91 6.22 4.19 2.65
N THR A 92 5.45 5.19 3.11
CA THR A 92 5.99 6.52 3.50
C THR A 92 5.61 6.95 4.92
N PHE A 93 5.24 6.01 5.79
CA PHE A 93 4.89 6.32 7.20
C PHE A 93 6.12 6.49 8.12
N TYR A 94 7.31 6.05 7.67
CA TYR A 94 8.63 6.31 8.25
C TYR A 94 9.57 6.84 7.15
N ASP A 95 10.88 6.56 7.25
CA ASP A 95 11.76 6.54 6.09
C ASP A 95 11.19 5.57 5.04
N PRO A 96 11.25 5.89 3.73
CA PRO A 96 10.65 5.05 2.71
C PRO A 96 11.18 3.61 2.74
N ILE A 97 10.27 2.65 2.89
CA ILE A 97 10.59 1.22 2.83
C ILE A 97 10.02 0.67 1.53
N ARG A 98 10.85 -0.08 0.79
CA ARG A 98 10.46 -0.72 -0.47
C ARG A 98 10.41 -2.22 -0.28
N PHE A 99 9.24 -2.79 -0.49
CA PHE A 99 9.03 -4.22 -0.46
C PHE A 99 8.91 -4.74 -1.89
N ARG A 100 9.49 -5.91 -2.15
CA ARG A 100 9.29 -6.66 -3.41
C ARG A 100 8.08 -7.57 -3.25
N LYS A 101 7.26 -7.68 -4.27
CA LYS A 101 6.20 -8.71 -4.31
C LYS A 101 6.87 -10.08 -4.36
N MET A 102 6.35 -11.02 -3.59
CA MET A 102 6.77 -12.42 -3.65
C MET A 102 5.99 -13.14 -4.75
N ASP A 103 6.68 -14.02 -5.47
CA ASP A 103 6.11 -14.89 -6.52
C ASP A 103 5.04 -15.85 -5.97
#